data_AF-B3NAY8-F1
#
_entry.id   AF-B3NAY8-F1
#
_cell.length_a   1.000
_cell.length_b   1.000
_cell.length_c   1.000
_cell.angle_alpha   90.00
_cell.angle_beta   90.00
_cell.angle_gamma   90.00
#
_symmetry.space_group_name_H-M   'P 1'
#
loop_
_entity.id
_entity.type
_entity.pdbx_description
1 polymer ?
#
loop_
_entity_poly.entity_id
_entity_poly.type
_entity_poly.pdbx_seq_one_letter_code
_entity_poly.pdbx_strand_id
1 'polypeptide(L)'
;MLGVTRSVSAPNFSVRSVGSYSSKSNYEANPSLLESQFSEGERFVEACTSIDLFPKRRKPSTCIFRAYVFLLLVIQVVLASLQWVGSTYRWRPQLNAANRGLSVLLLLLSWINLTLAFIGFRRLQFTFPLNWIIFGCMFESLTLLVVCLHILEQDLTWPFVLIGIAVLVVYTLLGLWVPGFLTANLWILILASIVVFLVSTVALSVRLEMRYYVPASVCLVFFGPWAMYNSQKLFLRHKRSRYLTHQYMEASAKMFINYAFTVSGIIFAHRFSVDTLDAHK
;
A
#
# COMPACT_ATOMS: atom_id res chain seq x y z
N MET A 1 6.84 40.02 -38.55
CA MET A 1 6.94 38.76 -37.78
C MET A 1 6.16 38.91 -36.50
N LEU A 2 5.34 37.91 -36.19
CA LEU A 2 4.19 37.93 -35.30
C LEU A 2 4.56 38.20 -33.83
N GLY A 3 3.84 39.16 -33.22
CA GLY A 3 3.81 39.35 -31.78
C GLY A 3 3.01 38.24 -31.10
N VAL A 4 3.60 37.63 -30.08
CA VAL A 4 2.93 36.67 -29.20
C VAL A 4 2.46 37.42 -27.96
N THR A 5 1.17 37.74 -27.92
CA THR A 5 0.48 38.21 -26.71
C THR A 5 0.25 37.04 -25.77
N ARG A 6 0.74 37.16 -24.52
CA ARG A 6 0.55 36.18 -23.45
C ARG A 6 -0.88 36.28 -22.92
N SER A 7 -1.57 35.14 -22.82
CA SER A 7 -2.90 35.03 -22.20
C SER A 7 -2.83 35.16 -20.67
N VAL A 8 -3.81 35.86 -20.09
CA VAL A 8 -3.89 36.27 -18.67
C VAL A 8 -4.28 35.12 -17.72
N SER A 9 -4.28 33.86 -18.17
CA SER A 9 -4.76 32.70 -17.38
C SER A 9 -3.70 31.63 -17.08
N ALA A 10 -2.42 31.87 -17.35
CA ALA A 10 -1.36 30.92 -17.00
C ALA A 10 -0.79 31.20 -15.58
N PRO A 11 -0.76 30.22 -14.66
CA PRO A 11 -0.08 30.38 -13.38
C PRO A 11 1.44 30.51 -13.58
N ASN A 12 2.01 31.55 -12.97
CA ASN A 12 3.41 31.98 -13.14
C ASN A 12 4.34 31.12 -12.26
N PHE A 13 5.14 30.24 -12.87
CA PHE A 13 6.03 29.29 -12.17
C PHE A 13 7.46 29.82 -11.93
N SER A 14 7.68 31.14 -11.93
CA SER A 14 9.00 31.74 -11.80
C SER A 14 9.16 32.58 -10.53
N VAL A 15 8.98 32.01 -9.33
CA VAL A 15 9.53 32.58 -8.08
C VAL A 15 9.89 31.45 -7.10
N ARG A 16 11.14 30.98 -7.16
CA ARG A 16 12.00 30.61 -6.02
C ARG A 16 13.35 30.10 -6.55
N SER A 17 14.16 31.03 -7.03
CA SER A 17 15.62 30.88 -7.09
C SER A 17 16.23 31.92 -6.15
N VAL A 18 16.58 31.49 -4.94
CA VAL A 18 17.43 32.21 -3.99
C VAL A 18 18.36 31.14 -3.44
N GLY A 19 19.69 31.20 -3.52
CA GLY A 19 20.62 32.14 -4.12
C GLY A 19 21.98 31.43 -3.98
N SER A 20 22.79 31.50 -5.02
CA SER A 20 24.18 31.05 -5.03
C SER A 20 24.99 31.85 -4.01
N TYR A 21 25.72 31.18 -3.11
CA TYR A 21 26.95 31.75 -2.57
C TYR A 21 28.13 30.81 -2.82
N SER A 22 29.05 31.38 -3.61
CA SER A 22 30.31 30.86 -4.09
C SER A 22 31.32 30.64 -2.96
N SER A 23 32.10 29.58 -3.15
CA SER A 23 33.46 29.37 -2.65
C SER A 23 34.29 30.66 -2.53
N LYS A 24 34.95 30.83 -1.38
CA LYS A 24 36.22 31.58 -1.27
C LYS A 24 37.19 30.83 -0.33
N SER A 25 38.21 30.27 -0.99
CA SER A 25 39.61 30.11 -0.59
C SER A 25 40.04 30.53 0.82
N ASN A 26 40.72 29.59 1.49
CA ASN A 26 41.70 29.84 2.55
C ASN A 26 42.78 30.82 2.06
N TYR A 27 42.92 31.94 2.74
CA TYR A 27 44.19 32.67 2.86
C TYR A 27 44.28 33.23 4.28
N GLU A 28 45.36 32.85 4.96
CA GLU A 28 45.81 33.41 6.23
C GLU A 28 46.16 34.89 6.09
N ALA A 29 45.72 35.70 7.05
CA ALA A 29 46.43 36.90 7.50
C ALA A 29 45.91 37.28 8.90
N ASN A 30 46.71 36.99 9.93
CA ASN A 30 46.63 37.66 11.23
C ASN A 30 47.21 39.08 11.08
N PRO A 31 46.72 40.10 11.82
CA PRO A 31 47.19 40.27 13.20
C PRO A 31 46.17 40.84 14.20
N SER A 32 46.61 40.73 15.46
CA SER A 32 46.06 41.14 16.75
C SER A 32 45.63 42.61 16.95
N LEU A 33 44.82 42.79 18.02
CA LEU A 33 44.61 43.97 18.89
C LEU A 33 43.71 45.11 18.39
N LEU A 34 42.48 45.22 18.93
CA LEU A 34 42.13 46.24 19.95
C LEU A 34 40.65 46.10 20.43
N GLU A 35 40.50 46.10 21.76
CA GLU A 35 39.42 46.66 22.61
C GLU A 35 38.05 46.99 21.98
N SER A 36 36.95 46.35 22.39
CA SER A 36 36.21 46.48 23.66
C SER A 36 35.23 47.66 23.69
N GLN A 37 34.01 47.34 24.16
CA GLN A 37 32.87 48.21 24.48
C GLN A 37 31.97 48.57 23.29
N PHE A 38 30.65 48.48 23.52
CA PHE A 38 29.53 48.69 22.58
C PHE A 38 29.08 47.47 21.73
N SER A 39 28.58 46.39 22.36
CA SER A 39 27.65 45.49 21.65
C SER A 39 26.81 44.55 22.54
N GLU A 40 26.46 44.96 23.77
CA GLU A 40 25.50 44.19 24.59
C GLU A 40 24.05 44.69 24.47
N GLY A 41 23.84 45.94 24.05
CA GLY A 41 22.49 46.50 23.88
C GLY A 41 21.74 46.01 22.64
N GLU A 42 22.45 45.70 21.55
CA GLU A 42 21.80 45.32 20.28
C GLU A 42 21.41 43.83 20.23
N ARG A 43 22.09 42.96 20.99
CA ARG A 43 21.74 41.52 21.06
C ARG A 43 20.42 41.26 21.77
N PHE A 44 19.98 42.15 22.66
CA PHE A 44 18.70 42.00 23.36
C PHE A 44 17.50 42.46 22.53
N VAL A 45 17.70 43.37 21.58
CA VAL A 45 16.62 43.88 20.71
C VAL A 45 16.38 42.93 19.52
N GLU A 46 17.45 42.33 18.97
CA GLU A 46 17.33 41.35 17.87
C GLU A 46 16.75 40.00 18.31
N ALA A 47 16.81 39.69 19.61
CA ALA A 47 16.18 38.52 20.21
C ALA A 47 14.65 38.65 20.37
N CYS A 48 14.10 39.87 20.31
CA CYS A 48 12.65 40.11 20.46
C CYS A 48 11.90 40.31 19.13
N THR A 49 12.60 40.42 17.99
CA THR A 49 11.97 40.67 16.68
C THR A 49 12.08 39.51 15.70
N SER A 50 12.81 38.44 16.02
CA SER A 50 12.81 37.20 15.24
C SER A 50 11.67 36.27 15.67
N ILE A 51 10.45 36.61 15.25
CA ILE A 51 9.35 35.64 15.16
C ILE A 51 9.65 34.68 13.99
N ASP A 52 10.69 33.87 14.13
CA ASP A 52 10.85 32.64 13.35
C ASP A 52 10.32 31.46 14.16
N LEU A 53 9.09 31.62 14.66
CA LEU A 53 8.30 30.52 15.14
C LEU A 53 7.73 29.78 13.92
N PHE A 54 8.62 29.23 13.08
CA PHE A 54 8.25 28.13 12.22
C PHE A 54 7.67 27.07 13.16
N PRO A 55 6.36 26.76 13.09
CA PRO A 55 5.79 25.77 13.97
C PRO A 55 6.59 24.51 13.73
N LYS A 56 7.33 24.08 14.77
CA LYS A 56 8.11 22.84 14.82
C LYS A 56 7.19 21.78 14.24
N ARG A 57 7.37 21.41 12.95
CA ARG A 57 6.42 20.57 12.21
C ARG A 57 6.11 19.40 13.12
N ARG A 58 4.89 19.35 13.69
CA ARG A 58 4.49 18.28 14.61
C ARG A 58 4.78 17.00 13.86
N LYS A 59 5.80 16.24 14.29
CA LYS A 59 6.12 14.96 13.68
C LYS A 59 4.81 14.17 13.77
N PRO A 60 4.19 13.78 12.65
CA PRO A 60 2.92 13.07 12.72
C PRO A 60 3.13 11.84 13.59
N SER A 61 2.29 11.67 14.60
CA SER A 61 2.34 10.51 15.49
C SER A 61 2.33 9.25 14.64
N THR A 62 3.33 8.40 14.82
CA THR A 62 3.43 7.14 14.07
C THR A 62 2.22 6.23 14.32
N CYS A 63 1.56 6.39 15.47
CA CYS A 63 0.32 5.71 15.82
C CYS A 63 -0.85 6.19 14.96
N ILE A 64 -1.00 7.50 14.78
CA ILE A 64 -2.08 8.09 13.97
C ILE A 64 -1.99 7.62 12.51
N PHE A 65 -0.79 7.60 11.94
CA PHE A 65 -0.59 7.07 10.59
C PHE A 65 -1.04 5.61 10.45
N ARG A 66 -0.64 4.75 11.41
CA ARG A 66 -1.01 3.33 11.41
C ARG A 66 -2.52 3.17 11.58
N ALA A 67 -3.14 3.94 12.46
CA ALA A 67 -4.58 3.95 12.66
C ALA A 67 -5.33 4.27 11.37
N TYR A 68 -4.90 5.28 10.60
CA TYR A 68 -5.51 5.56 9.29
C TYR A 68 -5.34 4.43 8.29
N VAL A 69 -4.16 3.79 8.23
CA VAL A 69 -3.92 2.65 7.34
C VAL A 69 -4.85 1.49 7.66
N PHE A 70 -4.95 1.10 8.93
CA PHE A 70 -5.82 0.00 9.35
C PHE A 70 -7.30 0.35 9.21
N LEU A 71 -7.71 1.57 9.53
CA LEU A 71 -9.09 2.02 9.35
C LEU A 71 -9.50 1.94 7.88
N LEU A 72 -8.67 2.44 6.96
CA LEU A 72 -8.93 2.32 5.52
C LEU A 72 -8.95 0.86 5.07
N LEU A 73 -7.98 0.05 5.52
CA LEU A 73 -7.92 -1.35 5.16
C LEU A 73 -9.19 -2.11 5.61
N VAL A 74 -9.65 -1.87 6.84
CA VAL A 74 -10.89 -2.48 7.35
C VAL A 74 -12.08 -2.07 6.49
N ILE A 75 -12.23 -0.78 6.18
CA ILE A 75 -13.31 -0.29 5.32
C ILE A 75 -13.25 -0.98 3.94
N GLN A 76 -12.06 -1.04 3.33
CA GLN A 76 -11.89 -1.68 2.02
C GLN A 76 -12.22 -3.18 2.05
N VAL A 77 -11.73 -3.92 3.06
CA VAL A 77 -12.00 -5.36 3.22
C VAL A 77 -13.50 -5.60 3.42
N VAL A 78 -14.16 -4.81 4.28
CA VAL A 78 -15.59 -4.94 4.55
C VAL A 78 -16.38 -4.66 3.27
N LEU A 79 -16.17 -3.52 2.62
CA LEU A 79 -16.88 -3.14 1.40
C LEU A 79 -16.68 -4.16 0.27
N ALA A 80 -15.44 -4.60 0.03
CA ALA A 80 -15.14 -5.61 -0.98
C ALA A 80 -15.85 -6.93 -0.67
N SER A 81 -15.79 -7.39 0.59
CA SER A 81 -16.43 -8.65 0.99
C SER A 81 -17.95 -8.58 0.84
N LEU A 82 -18.57 -7.46 1.21
CA LEU A 82 -20.00 -7.21 1.00
C LEU A 82 -20.36 -7.20 -0.49
N GLN A 83 -19.56 -6.53 -1.32
CA GLN A 83 -19.79 -6.45 -2.76
C GLN A 83 -19.67 -7.83 -3.42
N TRP A 84 -18.66 -8.61 -3.02
CA TRP A 84 -18.46 -9.98 -3.47
C TRP A 84 -19.63 -10.89 -3.10
N VAL A 85 -20.01 -10.93 -1.82
CA VAL A 85 -21.15 -11.71 -1.33
C VAL A 85 -22.46 -11.26 -1.98
N GLY A 86 -22.69 -9.96 -2.09
CA GLY A 86 -23.88 -9.40 -2.74
C GLY A 86 -23.96 -9.79 -4.22
N SER A 87 -22.83 -9.77 -4.92
CA SER A 87 -22.76 -10.21 -6.32
C SER A 87 -23.05 -11.70 -6.46
N THR A 88 -22.45 -12.54 -5.62
CA THR A 88 -22.61 -14.00 -5.66
C THR A 88 -24.03 -14.46 -5.32
N TYR A 89 -24.59 -13.98 -4.21
CA TYR A 89 -25.85 -14.53 -3.69
C TYR A 89 -27.09 -13.80 -4.18
N ARG A 90 -27.00 -12.50 -4.50
CA ARG A 90 -28.19 -11.68 -4.83
C ARG A 90 -28.24 -11.22 -6.27
N TRP A 91 -27.16 -10.66 -6.81
CA TRP A 91 -27.19 -10.08 -8.17
C TRP A 91 -27.05 -11.14 -9.27
N ARG A 92 -26.14 -12.12 -9.10
CA ARG A 92 -25.86 -13.19 -10.07
C ARG A 92 -25.75 -12.68 -11.52
N PRO A 93 -24.78 -11.80 -11.83
CA PRO A 93 -24.75 -11.11 -13.11
C PRO A 93 -24.45 -12.09 -14.24
N GLN A 94 -25.30 -12.11 -15.27
CA GLN A 94 -25.13 -12.97 -16.44
C GLN A 94 -24.44 -12.16 -17.55
N LEU A 95 -23.13 -12.32 -17.68
CA LEU A 95 -22.34 -11.72 -18.76
C LEU A 95 -22.03 -12.76 -19.83
N ASN A 96 -22.25 -12.41 -21.10
CA ASN A 96 -21.85 -13.25 -22.22
C ASN A 96 -20.32 -13.45 -22.22
N ALA A 97 -19.83 -14.62 -22.61
CA ALA A 97 -18.40 -15.00 -22.44
C ALA A 97 -17.44 -14.02 -23.13
N ALA A 98 -17.78 -13.54 -24.33
CA ALA A 98 -17.01 -12.54 -25.06
C ALA A 98 -16.99 -11.17 -24.34
N ASN A 99 -18.15 -10.72 -23.87
CA ASN A 99 -18.28 -9.45 -23.13
C ASN A 99 -17.55 -9.51 -21.78
N ARG A 100 -17.52 -10.68 -21.13
CA ARG A 100 -16.77 -10.92 -19.91
C ARG A 100 -15.27 -10.79 -20.15
N GLY A 101 -14.73 -11.47 -21.17
CA GLY A 101 -13.30 -11.40 -21.50
C GLY A 101 -12.84 -9.96 -21.76
N LEU A 102 -13.63 -9.21 -22.54
CA LEU A 102 -13.39 -7.80 -22.81
C LEU A 102 -13.48 -6.95 -21.53
N SER A 103 -14.49 -7.17 -20.69
CA SER A 103 -14.66 -6.43 -19.42
C SER A 103 -13.52 -6.69 -18.44
N VAL A 104 -13.07 -7.95 -18.32
CA VAL A 104 -11.91 -8.33 -17.50
C VAL A 104 -10.65 -7.63 -18.02
N LEU A 105 -10.41 -7.64 -19.33
CA LEU A 105 -9.25 -6.98 -19.92
C LEU A 105 -9.25 -5.47 -19.66
N LEU A 106 -10.40 -4.81 -19.87
CA LEU A 106 -10.55 -3.37 -19.63
C LEU A 106 -10.37 -3.01 -18.16
N LEU A 107 -10.98 -3.77 -17.25
CA LEU A 107 -10.84 -3.57 -15.81
C LEU A 107 -9.39 -3.79 -15.36
N LEU A 108 -8.71 -4.81 -15.88
CA LEU A 108 -7.32 -5.09 -15.58
C LEU A 108 -6.40 -3.97 -16.08
N LEU A 109 -6.54 -3.53 -17.34
CA LEU A 109 -5.75 -2.42 -17.89
C LEU A 109 -5.98 -1.13 -17.10
N SER A 110 -7.24 -0.80 -16.83
CA SER A 110 -7.63 0.37 -16.04
C SER A 110 -7.00 0.32 -14.65
N TRP A 111 -7.13 -0.82 -13.96
CA TRP A 111 -6.56 -1.02 -12.64
C TRP A 111 -5.04 -0.90 -12.63
N ILE A 112 -4.34 -1.54 -13.57
CA ILE A 112 -2.88 -1.47 -13.69
C ILE A 112 -2.45 -0.02 -13.92
N ASN A 113 -3.11 0.69 -14.85
CA ASN A 113 -2.77 2.07 -15.18
C ASN A 113 -2.99 3.01 -13.98
N LEU A 114 -4.12 2.88 -13.28
CA LEU A 114 -4.40 3.64 -12.07
C LEU A 114 -3.40 3.34 -10.95
N THR A 115 -3.02 2.08 -10.79
CA THR A 115 -2.05 1.64 -9.77
C THR A 115 -0.65 2.18 -10.06
N LEU A 116 -0.19 2.11 -11.31
CA LEU A 116 1.08 2.69 -11.76
C LEU A 116 1.09 4.20 -11.59
N ALA A 117 0.00 4.89 -11.97
CA ALA A 117 -0.11 6.32 -11.79
C ALA A 117 -0.05 6.70 -10.30
N PHE A 118 -0.76 5.97 -9.45
CA PHE A 118 -0.86 6.23 -8.02
C PHE A 118 0.43 5.95 -7.23
N ILE A 119 1.12 4.86 -7.57
CA ILE A 119 2.36 4.44 -6.90
C ILE A 119 3.58 5.15 -7.51
N GLY A 120 3.59 5.36 -8.83
CA GLY A 120 4.69 5.98 -9.57
C GLY A 120 4.78 7.48 -9.39
N PHE A 121 3.65 8.20 -9.33
CA PHE A 121 3.65 9.66 -9.20
C PHE A 121 3.41 10.12 -7.77
N ARG A 122 4.51 10.31 -7.01
CA ARG A 122 4.45 10.92 -5.67
C ARG A 122 3.69 12.24 -5.63
N ARG A 123 3.74 13.07 -6.69
CA ARG A 123 3.03 14.36 -6.74
C ARG A 123 1.50 14.19 -6.68
N LEU A 124 0.95 13.15 -7.30
CA LEU A 124 -0.48 12.86 -7.24
C LEU A 124 -0.95 12.56 -5.82
N GLN A 125 -0.09 11.94 -4.99
CA GLN A 125 -0.39 11.66 -3.58
C GLN A 125 -0.52 12.93 -2.72
N PHE A 126 0.04 14.06 -3.17
CA PHE A 126 -0.06 15.36 -2.48
C PHE A 126 -1.23 16.21 -2.96
N THR A 127 -1.77 15.91 -4.15
CA THR A 127 -2.87 16.69 -4.75
C THR A 127 -4.22 16.16 -4.25
N PHE A 128 -4.64 16.64 -3.09
CA PHE A 128 -6.02 16.52 -2.65
C PHE A 128 -6.92 17.41 -3.55
N PRO A 129 -8.14 16.98 -3.96
CA PRO A 129 -8.85 15.73 -3.61
C PRO A 129 -8.57 14.55 -4.56
N LEU A 130 -7.84 14.79 -5.65
CA LEU A 130 -7.65 13.85 -6.75
C LEU A 130 -7.03 12.51 -6.31
N ASN A 131 -6.16 12.52 -5.29
CA ASN A 131 -5.60 11.30 -4.68
C ASN A 131 -6.68 10.33 -4.16
N TRP A 132 -7.72 10.84 -3.49
CA TRP A 132 -8.81 10.01 -2.95
C TRP A 132 -9.66 9.40 -4.06
N ILE A 133 -9.90 10.16 -5.14
CA ILE A 133 -10.67 9.68 -6.28
C ILE A 133 -9.93 8.52 -6.96
N ILE A 134 -8.63 8.69 -7.26
CA ILE A 134 -7.82 7.62 -7.85
C ILE A 134 -7.77 6.39 -6.94
N PHE A 135 -7.63 6.58 -5.63
CA PHE A 135 -7.64 5.50 -4.65
C PHE A 135 -8.97 4.73 -4.66
N GLY A 136 -10.10 5.44 -4.68
CA GLY A 136 -11.44 4.83 -4.78
C GLY A 136 -11.62 4.08 -6.10
N CYS A 137 -11.23 4.68 -7.23
CA CYS A 137 -11.30 4.02 -8.54
C CYS A 137 -10.41 2.78 -8.63
N MET A 138 -9.21 2.80 -8.02
CA MET A 138 -8.34 1.63 -7.97
C MET A 138 -8.97 0.51 -7.13
N PHE A 139 -9.59 0.84 -6.00
CA PHE A 139 -10.31 -0.11 -5.17
C PHE A 139 -11.48 -0.74 -5.95
N GLU A 140 -12.35 0.09 -6.51
CA GLU A 140 -13.58 -0.37 -7.19
C GLU A 140 -13.27 -1.17 -8.46
N SER A 141 -12.28 -0.74 -9.26
CA SER A 141 -11.87 -1.50 -10.44
C SER A 141 -11.32 -2.89 -10.08
N LEU A 142 -10.61 -3.02 -8.96
CA LEU A 142 -10.10 -4.31 -8.49
C LEU A 142 -11.21 -5.21 -7.96
N THR A 143 -12.15 -4.67 -7.16
CA THR A 143 -13.26 -5.46 -6.64
C THR A 143 -14.15 -5.98 -7.76
N LEU A 144 -14.47 -5.12 -8.75
CA LEU A 144 -15.23 -5.50 -9.93
C LEU A 144 -14.47 -6.49 -10.83
N LEU A 145 -13.15 -6.35 -10.96
CA LEU A 145 -12.34 -7.32 -11.70
C LEU A 145 -12.46 -8.72 -11.11
N VAL A 146 -12.34 -8.84 -9.78
CA VAL A 146 -12.50 -10.13 -9.07
C VAL A 146 -13.90 -10.70 -9.27
N VAL A 147 -14.94 -9.86 -9.21
CA VAL A 147 -16.32 -10.28 -9.50
C VAL A 147 -16.46 -10.80 -10.93
N CYS A 148 -15.97 -10.06 -11.91
CA CYS A 148 -16.06 -10.43 -13.33
C CYS A 148 -15.32 -11.72 -13.66
N LEU A 149 -14.20 -12.00 -12.98
CA LEU A 149 -13.47 -13.26 -13.14
C LEU A 149 -14.29 -14.47 -12.65
N HIS A 150 -15.00 -14.32 -11.53
CA HIS A 150 -15.64 -15.44 -10.83
C HIS A 150 -17.17 -15.52 -10.99
N ILE A 151 -17.73 -14.72 -11.90
CA ILE A 151 -19.18 -14.49 -12.05
C ILE A 151 -19.98 -15.73 -12.47
N LEU A 152 -19.37 -16.61 -13.27
CA LEU A 152 -20.08 -17.66 -13.99
C LEU A 152 -20.31 -18.92 -13.15
N GLU A 153 -19.52 -19.09 -12.10
CA GLU A 153 -19.53 -20.29 -11.26
C GLU A 153 -19.94 -19.98 -9.81
N GLN A 154 -20.20 -18.72 -9.45
CA GLN A 154 -20.58 -18.31 -8.10
C GLN A 154 -19.55 -18.71 -7.01
N ASP A 155 -18.30 -18.96 -7.40
CA ASP A 155 -17.26 -19.48 -6.51
C ASP A 155 -16.79 -18.50 -5.45
N LEU A 156 -17.19 -17.22 -5.57
CA LEU A 156 -16.85 -16.17 -4.63
C LEU A 156 -17.73 -16.30 -3.38
N THR A 157 -17.51 -17.39 -2.64
CA THR A 157 -18.26 -17.82 -1.47
C THR A 157 -17.65 -17.32 -0.17
N TRP A 158 -18.47 -17.24 0.89
CA TRP A 158 -18.04 -16.79 2.21
C TRP A 158 -16.82 -17.53 2.79
N PRO A 159 -16.64 -18.85 2.62
CA PRO A 159 -15.46 -19.57 3.13
C PRO A 159 -14.13 -19.03 2.59
N PHE A 160 -14.03 -18.72 1.30
CA PHE A 160 -12.78 -18.21 0.72
C PHE A 160 -12.47 -16.78 1.19
N VAL A 161 -13.51 -15.97 1.35
CA VAL A 161 -13.40 -14.62 1.94
C VAL A 161 -12.90 -14.70 3.37
N LEU A 162 -13.45 -15.61 4.19
CA LEU A 162 -13.02 -15.83 5.57
C LEU A 162 -11.56 -16.31 5.65
N ILE A 163 -11.14 -17.23 4.78
CA ILE A 163 -9.74 -17.67 4.72
C ILE A 163 -8.83 -16.50 4.35
N GLY A 164 -9.21 -15.68 3.37
CA GLY A 164 -8.44 -14.48 3.00
C GLY A 164 -8.30 -13.49 4.16
N ILE A 165 -9.37 -13.27 4.92
CA ILE A 165 -9.35 -12.43 6.14
C ILE A 165 -8.42 -13.04 7.20
N ALA A 166 -8.51 -14.35 7.43
CA ALA A 166 -7.66 -15.05 8.39
C ALA A 166 -6.17 -14.93 8.01
N VAL A 167 -5.83 -15.14 6.74
CA VAL A 167 -4.46 -14.95 6.23
C VAL A 167 -4.00 -13.51 6.45
N LEU A 168 -4.83 -12.53 6.12
CA LEU A 168 -4.50 -11.12 6.35
C LEU A 168 -4.23 -10.84 7.83
N VAL A 169 -5.11 -11.25 8.74
CA VAL A 169 -4.98 -10.98 10.18
C VAL A 169 -3.78 -11.71 10.78
N VAL A 170 -3.64 -13.01 10.53
CA VAL A 170 -2.56 -13.83 11.12
C VAL A 170 -1.19 -13.34 10.64
N TYR A 171 -1.00 -13.14 9.33
CA TYR A 171 0.30 -12.69 8.82
C TYR A 171 0.60 -11.22 9.10
N THR A 172 -0.43 -10.37 9.21
CA THR A 172 -0.19 -9.00 9.67
C THR A 172 0.31 -9.00 11.10
N LEU A 173 -0.33 -9.74 12.01
CA LEU A 173 0.11 -9.93 13.40
C LEU A 173 1.52 -10.54 13.50
N LEU A 174 1.79 -11.60 12.75
CA LEU A 174 3.14 -12.22 12.71
C LEU A 174 4.20 -11.26 12.17
N GLY A 175 3.85 -10.36 11.25
CA GLY A 175 4.78 -9.34 10.77
C GLY A 175 5.01 -8.20 11.77
N LEU A 176 4.17 -8.01 12.80
CA LEU A 176 4.52 -7.16 13.94
C LEU A 176 5.62 -7.80 14.80
N TRP A 177 5.57 -9.13 14.96
CA TRP A 177 6.50 -9.87 15.79
C TRP A 177 7.70 -10.34 14.98
N VAL A 178 8.73 -9.48 14.89
CA VAL A 178 10.02 -9.84 14.29
C VAL A 178 11.06 -9.95 15.41
N PRO A 179 11.72 -11.11 15.59
CA PRO A 179 12.80 -11.23 16.56
C PRO A 179 13.94 -10.26 16.18
N GLY A 180 14.45 -9.49 17.15
CA GLY A 180 15.49 -8.48 16.90
C GLY A 180 16.81 -9.04 16.36
N PHE A 181 17.01 -10.36 16.48
CA PHE A 181 18.21 -11.08 16.04
C PHE A 181 18.13 -11.60 14.60
N LEU A 182 16.95 -11.58 13.96
CA LEU A 182 16.74 -12.10 12.61
C LEU A 182 16.54 -10.98 11.59
N THR A 183 17.09 -11.17 10.38
CA THR A 183 16.71 -10.32 9.26
C THR A 183 15.27 -10.62 8.86
N ALA A 184 14.52 -9.59 8.47
CA ALA A 184 13.11 -9.72 8.10
C ALA A 184 12.87 -10.74 6.96
N ASN A 185 13.80 -10.86 6.02
CA ASN A 185 13.70 -11.82 4.91
C ASN A 185 13.87 -13.26 5.40
N LEU A 186 14.80 -13.49 6.33
CA LEU A 186 15.02 -14.79 6.95
C LEU A 186 13.81 -15.18 7.82
N TRP A 187 13.24 -14.22 8.54
CA TRP A 187 12.04 -14.44 9.36
C TRP A 187 10.82 -14.83 8.53
N ILE A 188 10.63 -14.19 7.37
CA ILE A 188 9.58 -14.57 6.41
C ILE A 188 9.79 -16.01 5.89
N LEU A 189 11.03 -16.38 5.57
CA LEU A 189 11.36 -17.73 5.08
C LEU A 189 11.11 -18.81 6.13
N ILE A 190 11.53 -18.57 7.38
CA ILE A 190 11.32 -19.50 8.50
C ILE A 190 9.83 -19.65 8.81
N LEU A 191 9.07 -18.56 8.80
CA LEU A 191 7.62 -18.66 9.02
C LEU A 191 6.92 -19.37 7.87
N ALA A 192 7.33 -19.13 6.62
CA ALA A 192 6.78 -19.86 5.48
C ALA A 192 6.97 -21.37 5.64
N SER A 193 8.15 -21.84 6.06
CA SER A 193 8.40 -23.26 6.27
C SER A 193 7.61 -23.85 7.44
N ILE A 194 7.52 -23.13 8.57
CA ILE A 194 6.71 -23.55 9.73
C ILE A 194 5.23 -23.66 9.37
N VAL A 195 4.69 -22.67 8.63
CA VAL A 195 3.28 -22.69 8.24
C VAL A 195 2.99 -23.85 7.29
N VAL A 196 3.85 -24.11 6.31
CA VAL A 196 3.69 -25.28 5.42
C VAL A 196 3.69 -26.58 6.23
N PHE A 197 4.61 -26.73 7.18
CA PHE A 197 4.67 -27.90 8.05
C PHE A 197 3.39 -28.08 8.87
N LEU A 198 2.92 -27.01 9.53
CA LEU A 198 1.68 -27.03 10.31
C LEU A 198 0.47 -27.37 9.45
N VAL A 199 0.33 -26.76 8.28
CA VAL A 199 -0.78 -27.00 7.35
C VAL A 199 -0.76 -28.44 6.85
N SER A 200 0.41 -28.97 6.51
CA SER A 200 0.59 -30.37 6.11
C SER A 200 0.19 -31.32 7.25
N THR A 201 0.62 -31.03 8.47
CA THR A 201 0.29 -31.84 9.66
C THR A 201 -1.20 -31.82 9.97
N VAL A 202 -1.83 -30.64 9.93
CA VAL A 202 -3.28 -30.49 10.14
C VAL A 202 -4.06 -31.22 9.04
N ALA A 203 -3.66 -31.07 7.78
CA ALA A 203 -4.29 -31.74 6.65
C ALA A 203 -4.23 -33.26 6.78
N LEU A 204 -3.08 -33.81 7.18
CA LEU A 204 -2.92 -35.24 7.47
C LEU A 204 -3.81 -35.69 8.65
N SER A 205 -3.88 -34.90 9.72
CA SER A 205 -4.67 -35.25 10.91
C SER A 205 -6.19 -35.23 10.68
N VAL A 206 -6.68 -34.30 9.85
CA VAL A 206 -8.11 -34.12 9.55
C VAL A 206 -8.54 -34.89 8.30
N ARG A 207 -7.60 -35.55 7.60
CA ARG A 207 -7.83 -36.18 6.29
C ARG A 207 -8.48 -35.21 5.30
N LEU A 208 -7.96 -33.98 5.26
CA LEU A 208 -8.49 -32.94 4.41
C LEU A 208 -8.34 -33.35 2.94
N GLU A 209 -9.41 -33.23 2.16
CA GLU A 209 -9.36 -33.57 0.74
C GLU A 209 -8.41 -32.63 -0.01
N MET A 210 -7.68 -33.19 -0.97
CA MET A 210 -6.67 -32.48 -1.79
C MET A 210 -7.23 -31.19 -2.40
N ARG A 211 -8.52 -31.18 -2.77
CA ARG A 211 -9.25 -30.03 -3.34
C ARG A 211 -9.28 -28.78 -2.47
N TYR A 212 -9.18 -28.91 -1.15
CA TYR A 212 -9.13 -27.78 -0.22
C TYR A 212 -7.73 -27.54 0.34
N TYR A 213 -6.92 -28.60 0.43
CA TYR A 213 -5.56 -28.54 0.93
C TYR A 213 -4.61 -27.77 0.00
N VAL A 214 -4.64 -28.07 -1.30
CA VAL A 214 -3.74 -27.45 -2.29
C VAL A 214 -3.98 -25.94 -2.41
N PRO A 215 -5.22 -25.44 -2.51
CA PRO A 215 -5.47 -23.99 -2.57
C PRO A 215 -5.06 -23.24 -1.31
N ALA A 216 -5.32 -23.83 -0.13
CA ALA A 216 -4.96 -23.23 1.15
C ALA A 216 -3.43 -23.15 1.33
N SER A 217 -2.70 -24.21 0.98
CA SER A 217 -1.24 -24.23 1.07
C SER A 217 -0.58 -23.24 0.10
N VAL A 218 -1.01 -23.19 -1.17
CA VAL A 218 -0.54 -22.19 -2.15
C VAL A 218 -0.78 -20.78 -1.63
N CYS A 219 -1.98 -20.53 -1.10
CA CYS A 219 -2.32 -19.22 -0.56
C CYS A 219 -1.39 -18.79 0.58
N LEU A 220 -1.11 -19.70 1.51
CA LEU A 220 -0.26 -19.43 2.67
C LEU A 220 1.20 -19.20 2.28
N VAL A 221 1.71 -19.92 1.28
CA VAL A 221 3.10 -19.82 0.82
C VAL A 221 3.37 -18.54 0.03
N PHE A 222 2.44 -18.10 -0.81
CA PHE A 222 2.67 -16.92 -1.66
C PHE A 222 2.18 -15.62 -1.02
N PHE A 223 0.93 -15.59 -0.54
CA PHE A 223 0.31 -14.35 -0.07
C PHE A 223 0.60 -14.04 1.40
N GLY A 224 0.89 -15.07 2.20
CA GLY A 224 1.26 -14.92 3.60
C GLY A 224 2.56 -14.10 3.79
N PRO A 225 3.70 -14.54 3.22
CA PRO A 225 4.94 -13.77 3.17
C PRO A 225 4.78 -12.34 2.68
N TRP A 226 3.91 -12.11 1.69
CA TRP A 226 3.65 -10.77 1.16
C TRP A 226 2.87 -9.88 2.14
N ALA A 227 1.85 -10.41 2.81
CA ALA A 227 1.12 -9.72 3.88
C ALA A 227 2.08 -9.30 5.00
N MET A 228 2.97 -10.21 5.38
CA MET A 228 3.96 -10.03 6.43
C MET A 228 5.03 -9.00 6.06
N TYR A 229 5.51 -9.01 4.82
CA TYR A 229 6.43 -7.99 4.32
C TYR A 229 5.80 -6.59 4.34
N ASN A 230 4.54 -6.47 3.91
CA ASN A 230 3.81 -5.21 3.90
C ASN A 230 3.56 -4.68 5.32
N SER A 231 3.21 -5.55 6.28
CA SER A 231 3.05 -5.13 7.68
C SER A 231 4.39 -4.73 8.29
N GLN A 232 5.47 -5.48 8.09
CA GLN A 232 6.81 -5.11 8.56
C GLN A 232 7.25 -3.73 8.05
N LYS A 233 6.98 -3.42 6.79
CA LYS A 233 7.29 -2.09 6.21
C LYS A 233 6.49 -0.96 6.87
N LEU A 234 5.29 -1.25 7.38
CA LEU A 234 4.45 -0.31 8.13
C LEU A 234 4.99 -0.04 9.55
N PHE A 235 5.57 -1.06 10.20
CA PHE A 235 6.02 -0.99 11.59
C PHE A 235 7.50 -0.61 11.76
N LEU A 236 8.41 -1.10 10.91
CA LEU A 236 9.85 -0.85 11.01
C LEU A 236 10.24 0.51 10.44
N ARG A 237 10.66 1.40 11.34
CA ARG A 237 11.01 2.80 11.03
C ARG A 237 12.21 2.94 10.06
N HIS A 238 13.11 1.96 10.00
CA HIS A 238 14.29 1.96 9.12
C HIS A 238 14.00 1.47 7.69
N LYS A 239 13.00 0.60 7.48
CA LYS A 239 12.51 0.21 6.13
C LYS A 239 11.50 1.21 5.55
N ARG A 240 11.22 2.27 6.31
CA ARG A 240 10.24 3.30 6.03
C ARG A 240 10.86 4.31 5.04
N SER A 241 10.65 4.11 3.73
CA SER A 241 10.90 5.16 2.72
C SER A 241 10.14 6.41 3.17
N ARG A 242 10.83 7.43 3.71
CA ARG A 242 10.31 8.70 4.27
C ARG A 242 8.80 8.86 4.05
N TYR A 243 7.99 8.25 4.92
CA TYR A 243 6.54 8.32 4.78
C TYR A 243 6.12 9.74 5.07
N LEU A 244 5.76 10.46 4.02
CA LEU A 244 5.11 11.75 4.09
C LEU A 244 3.68 11.52 4.60
N THR A 245 3.09 12.55 5.20
CA THR A 245 1.79 12.52 5.89
C THR A 245 0.63 11.96 5.04
N HIS A 246 0.80 11.85 3.73
CA HIS A 246 -0.21 11.43 2.75
C HIS A 246 -0.02 10.00 2.18
N GLN A 247 1.00 9.25 2.63
CA GLN A 247 1.30 7.91 2.11
C GLN A 247 0.52 6.77 2.80
N TYR A 248 -0.45 7.09 3.66
CA TYR A 248 -1.27 6.08 4.32
C TYR A 248 -2.18 5.35 3.33
N MET A 249 -2.68 6.04 2.29
CA MET A 249 -3.48 5.42 1.23
C MET A 249 -2.67 4.42 0.40
N GLU A 250 -1.41 4.74 0.09
CA GLU A 250 -0.54 3.82 -0.63
C GLU A 250 -0.27 2.55 0.19
N ALA A 251 -0.07 2.70 1.49
CA ALA A 251 0.11 1.56 2.38
C ALA A 251 -1.16 0.71 2.49
N SER A 252 -2.34 1.32 2.67
CA SER A 252 -3.60 0.58 2.73
C SER A 252 -3.92 -0.09 1.40
N ALA A 253 -3.70 0.59 0.27
CA ALA A 253 -3.88 0.01 -1.07
C ALA A 253 -3.03 -1.26 -1.25
N LYS A 254 -1.74 -1.24 -0.88
CA LYS A 254 -0.87 -2.42 -0.99
C LYS A 254 -1.35 -3.60 -0.15
N MET A 255 -1.85 -3.34 1.05
CA MET A 255 -2.41 -4.38 1.92
C MET A 255 -3.72 -4.94 1.36
N PHE A 256 -4.59 -4.07 0.82
CA PHE A 256 -5.83 -4.47 0.18
C PHE A 256 -5.62 -5.27 -1.11
N ILE A 257 -4.67 -4.85 -1.95
CA ILE A 257 -4.30 -5.58 -3.18
C ILE A 257 -3.86 -7.01 -2.84
N ASN A 258 -3.04 -7.16 -1.79
CA ASN A 258 -2.64 -8.48 -1.31
C ASN A 258 -3.87 -9.30 -0.89
N TYR A 259 -4.80 -8.73 -0.12
CA TYR A 259 -6.05 -9.40 0.26
C TYR A 259 -6.89 -9.83 -0.95
N ALA A 260 -7.10 -8.94 -1.93
CA ALA A 260 -7.87 -9.24 -3.13
C ALA A 260 -7.24 -10.37 -3.97
N PHE A 261 -5.92 -10.36 -4.13
CA PHE A 261 -5.21 -11.46 -4.79
C PHE A 261 -5.19 -12.75 -3.98
N THR A 262 -5.18 -12.66 -2.64
CA THR A 262 -5.29 -13.83 -1.75
C THR A 262 -6.60 -14.56 -2.02
N VAL A 263 -7.74 -13.84 -1.96
CA VAL A 263 -9.06 -14.42 -2.19
C VAL A 263 -9.20 -14.96 -3.62
N SER A 264 -8.80 -14.17 -4.62
CA SER A 264 -8.88 -14.60 -6.02
C SER A 264 -7.96 -15.80 -6.32
N GLY A 265 -6.77 -15.83 -5.72
CA GLY A 265 -5.80 -16.90 -5.88
C GLY A 265 -6.25 -18.21 -5.25
N ILE A 266 -6.91 -18.17 -4.09
CA ILE A 266 -7.52 -19.36 -3.48
C ILE A 266 -8.59 -19.94 -4.40
N ILE A 267 -9.47 -19.11 -4.95
CA ILE A 267 -10.53 -19.55 -5.85
C ILE A 267 -9.95 -20.18 -7.12
N PHE A 268 -8.95 -19.53 -7.71
CA PHE A 268 -8.27 -20.06 -8.90
C PHE A 268 -7.58 -21.40 -8.63
N ALA A 269 -6.86 -21.50 -7.50
CA ALA A 269 -6.21 -22.75 -7.11
C ALA A 269 -7.22 -23.86 -6.79
N HIS A 270 -8.37 -23.52 -6.19
CA HIS A 270 -9.45 -24.46 -5.93
C HIS A 270 -10.01 -25.03 -7.23
N ARG A 271 -10.29 -24.18 -8.22
CA ARG A 271 -10.74 -24.62 -9.55
C ARG A 271 -9.74 -25.54 -10.22
N PHE A 272 -8.48 -25.11 -10.29
CA PHE A 272 -7.44 -25.92 -10.88
C PHE A 272 -7.32 -27.28 -10.17
N SER A 273 -7.49 -27.29 -8.85
CA SER A 273 -7.49 -28.51 -8.07
C SER A 273 -8.69 -29.42 -8.38
N VAL A 274 -9.90 -28.88 -8.52
CA VAL A 274 -11.10 -29.66 -8.89
C VAL A 274 -10.95 -30.22 -10.30
N ASP A 275 -10.57 -29.39 -11.26
CA ASP A 275 -10.45 -29.77 -12.68
C ASP A 275 -9.37 -30.84 -12.91
N THR A 276 -8.34 -30.90 -12.07
CA THR A 276 -7.21 -31.84 -12.26
C THR A 276 -7.28 -33.08 -11.36
N LEU A 277 -7.75 -32.95 -10.12
CA LEU A 277 -7.76 -34.06 -9.15
C LEU A 277 -9.08 -34.84 -9.13
N ASP A 278 -10.20 -34.20 -9.45
CA ASP A 278 -11.51 -34.87 -9.51
C ASP A 278 -11.84 -35.37 -10.92
N ALA A 279 -11.12 -34.94 -11.97
CA ALA A 279 -11.29 -35.45 -13.35
C ALA A 279 -10.78 -36.90 -13.57
N HIS A 280 -10.22 -37.54 -12.52
CA HIS A 280 -9.75 -38.93 -12.54
C HIS A 280 -10.51 -39.84 -11.57
N LYS A 281 -11.67 -39.42 -11.08
CA LYS A 281 -12.67 -40.28 -10.45
C LYS A 281 -13.84 -40.52 -11.39
#